data_AF-F0JIV3-F1
#
_entry.id   AF-F0JIV3-F1
#
_cell.length_a   1.000
_cell.length_b   1.000
_cell.length_c   1.000
_cell.angle_alpha   90.00
_cell.angle_beta   90.00
_cell.angle_gamma   90.00
#
_symmetry.space_group_name_H-M   'P 1'
#
loop_
_entity.id
_entity.type
_entity.pdbx_description
1 polymer ?
#
loop_
_entity_poly.entity_id
_entity_poly.type
_entity_poly.pdbx_seq_one_letter_code
_entity_poly.pdbx_strand_id
1 'polypeptide(L)'
;MRDREPTTSEIIYYHVEHALGHFQILIQSIIGFASGAIRGATLLNGGAAVALLGFLASNFQLRNNELLPALQFFVAGALFASVTWVFSYLSQICYAFDLKYRWNYSNSVEECLTKKSTFRKAAGCLLQLIGMAFMITSYGLFAWGCFTAYDAIQKTTLTSGL
;
A
#
# COMPACT_ATOMS: atom_id res chain seq x y z
N MET A 1 26.93 35.77 -32.91
CA MET A 1 26.02 34.62 -32.89
C MET A 1 24.63 35.21 -32.69
N ARG A 2 23.76 35.14 -33.71
CA ARG A 2 22.45 35.82 -33.69
C ARG A 2 21.46 34.86 -33.02
N ASP A 3 20.97 35.22 -31.84
CA ASP A 3 19.92 34.46 -31.14
C ASP A 3 18.72 34.34 -32.08
N ARG A 4 18.51 33.13 -32.59
CA ARG A 4 17.36 32.81 -33.43
C ARG A 4 16.18 32.65 -32.49
N GLU A 5 15.10 33.38 -32.75
CA GLU A 5 13.85 33.18 -31.99
C GLU A 5 13.42 31.72 -32.12
N PRO A 6 13.10 31.06 -31.00
CA PRO A 6 12.72 29.65 -30.99
C PRO A 6 11.46 29.47 -31.82
N THR A 7 11.45 28.44 -32.65
CA THR A 7 10.28 28.10 -33.47
C THR A 7 9.14 27.63 -32.58
N THR A 8 7.89 27.87 -32.98
CA THR A 8 6.70 27.45 -32.22
C THR A 8 6.72 25.95 -31.87
N SER A 9 7.29 25.12 -32.75
CA SER A 9 7.50 23.68 -32.51
C SER A 9 8.50 23.39 -31.39
N GLU A 10 9.58 24.17 -31.27
CA GLU A 10 10.54 24.04 -30.18
C GLU A 10 9.90 24.46 -28.85
N ILE A 11 9.14 25.56 -28.83
CA ILE A 11 8.44 26.01 -27.63
C ILE A 11 7.46 24.94 -27.13
N ILE A 12 6.68 24.33 -28.04
CA ILE A 12 5.76 23.23 -27.70
C ILE A 12 6.51 22.02 -27.17
N TYR A 13 7.63 21.64 -27.80
CA TYR A 13 8.47 20.52 -27.37
C TYR A 13 8.97 20.72 -25.93
N TYR A 14 9.55 21.89 -25.63
CA TYR A 14 10.03 22.21 -24.28
C TYR A 14 8.90 22.20 -23.25
N HIS A 15 7.72 22.71 -23.60
CA HIS A 15 6.58 22.71 -22.69
C HIS A 15 6.10 21.29 -22.35
N VAL A 16 6.04 20.42 -23.37
CA VAL A 16 5.64 19.01 -23.20
C VAL A 16 6.67 18.23 -22.41
N GLU A 17 7.96 18.38 -22.73
CA GLU A 17 9.04 17.71 -22.01
C GLU A 17 9.10 18.14 -20.53
N HIS A 18 8.95 19.44 -20.27
CA HIS A 18 8.90 19.98 -18.92
C HIS A 18 7.68 19.46 -18.15
N ALA A 19 6.49 19.44 -18.76
CA ALA A 19 5.29 18.88 -18.15
C ALA A 19 5.42 17.38 -17.82
N LEU A 20 6.05 16.60 -18.71
CA LEU A 20 6.34 15.18 -18.48
C LEU A 20 7.33 14.98 -17.33
N GLY A 21 8.35 15.83 -17.22
CA GLY A 21 9.30 15.83 -16.11
C GLY A 21 8.62 16.06 -14.76
N HIS A 22 7.75 17.07 -14.66
CA HIS A 22 6.96 17.34 -13.44
C HIS A 22 6.05 16.16 -13.09
N PHE A 23 5.40 15.55 -14.08
CA PHE A 23 4.55 14.39 -13.86
C PHE A 23 5.34 13.19 -13.31
N GLN A 24 6.53 12.91 -13.83
CA GLN A 24 7.39 11.84 -13.32
C GLN A 24 7.78 12.06 -11.85
N ILE A 25 8.17 13.29 -11.49
CA ILE A 25 8.52 13.64 -10.12
C ILE A 25 7.32 13.43 -9.17
N LEU A 26 6.13 13.83 -9.61
CA LEU A 26 4.89 13.65 -8.85
C LEU A 26 4.57 12.16 -8.63
N ILE A 27 4.70 11.32 -9.66
CA ILE A 27 4.47 9.87 -9.54
C ILE A 27 5.47 9.21 -8.57
N GLN A 28 6.76 9.57 -8.65
CA GLN A 28 7.77 9.04 -7.72
C GLN A 28 7.45 9.43 -6.26
N SER A 29 6.98 10.66 -6.06
CA SER A 29 6.57 11.15 -4.74
C SER A 29 5.36 10.37 -4.20
N ILE A 30 4.33 10.14 -5.03
CA ILE A 30 3.15 9.36 -4.64
C ILE A 30 3.52 7.93 -4.23
N ILE A 31 4.41 7.27 -4.98
CA ILE A 31 4.89 5.93 -4.66
C ILE A 31 5.63 5.92 -3.31
N GLY A 32 6.45 6.94 -3.06
CA GLY A 32 7.13 7.14 -1.78
C GLY A 32 6.15 7.27 -0.61
N PHE A 33 5.13 8.13 -0.75
CA PHE A 33 4.09 8.29 0.27
C PHE A 33 3.29 7.01 0.51
N ALA A 34 2.91 6.29 -0.56
CA ALA A 34 2.20 5.02 -0.44
C ALA A 34 3.04 3.97 0.29
N SER A 35 4.34 3.86 -0.03
CA SER A 35 5.25 2.96 0.69
C SER A 35 5.40 3.34 2.16
N GLY A 36 5.47 4.64 2.46
CA GLY A 36 5.48 5.16 3.83
C GLY A 36 4.21 4.79 4.59
N ALA A 37 3.03 4.95 3.97
CA ALA A 37 1.75 4.61 4.58
C ALA A 37 1.64 3.11 4.91
N ILE A 38 2.04 2.23 3.97
CA ILE A 38 2.04 0.78 4.19
C ILE A 38 2.92 0.41 5.38
N ARG A 39 4.17 0.92 5.43
CA ARG A 39 5.09 0.70 6.55
C ARG A 39 4.52 1.24 7.86
N GLY A 40 3.93 2.43 7.82
CA GLY A 40 3.27 3.06 8.95
C GLY A 40 2.17 2.17 9.52
N ALA A 41 1.31 1.60 8.67
CA ALA A 41 0.23 0.72 9.12
C ALA A 41 0.73 -0.64 9.66
N THR A 42 1.76 -1.22 9.06
CA THR A 42 2.40 -2.44 9.60
C THR A 42 2.98 -2.18 10.99
N LEU A 43 3.69 -1.06 11.17
CA LEU A 43 4.26 -0.66 12.46
C LEU A 43 3.18 -0.31 13.49
N LEU A 44 2.11 0.37 13.07
CA LEU A 44 0.99 0.74 13.93
C LEU A 44 0.30 -0.50 14.50
N ASN A 45 -0.06 -1.45 13.63
CA ASN A 45 -0.68 -2.71 14.03
C ASN A 45 0.27 -3.61 14.83
N GLY A 46 1.52 -3.77 14.38
CA GLY A 46 2.52 -4.58 15.08
C GLY A 46 2.88 -4.00 16.45
N GLY A 47 3.02 -2.68 16.54
CA GLY A 47 3.28 -1.96 17.79
C GLY A 47 2.14 -2.12 18.80
N ALA A 48 0.89 -1.99 18.34
CA ALA A 48 -0.27 -2.24 19.19
C ALA A 48 -0.35 -3.70 19.68
N ALA A 49 -0.05 -4.68 18.81
CA ALA A 49 0.01 -6.08 19.19
C ALA A 49 1.08 -6.35 20.25
N VAL A 50 2.29 -5.81 20.08
CA VAL A 50 3.40 -5.95 21.05
C VAL A 50 3.07 -5.26 22.37
N ALA A 51 2.46 -4.06 22.34
CA ALA A 51 2.02 -3.36 23.54
C ALA A 51 0.99 -4.18 24.33
N LEU A 52 0.01 -4.77 23.63
CA LEU A 52 -1.01 -5.61 24.25
C LEU A 52 -0.43 -6.91 24.83
N LEU A 53 0.53 -7.53 24.14
CA LEU A 53 1.28 -8.67 24.66
C LEU A 53 2.09 -8.31 25.91
N GLY A 54 2.75 -7.15 25.92
CA GLY A 54 3.47 -6.65 27.09
C GLY A 54 2.53 -6.43 28.29
N PHE A 55 1.35 -5.86 28.04
CA PHE A 55 0.32 -5.70 29.07
C PHE A 55 -0.15 -7.05 29.63
N LEU A 56 -0.45 -8.03 28.76
CA LEU A 56 -0.82 -9.39 29.16
C LEU A 56 0.29 -10.08 29.96
N ALA A 57 1.55 -9.91 29.55
CA ALA A 57 2.71 -10.46 30.26
C ALA A 57 2.94 -9.80 31.62
N SER A 58 2.55 -8.53 31.82
CA SER A 58 2.63 -7.90 33.14
C SER A 58 1.48 -8.30 34.07
N ASN A 59 0.32 -8.66 33.51
CA ASN A 59 -0.91 -8.95 34.25
C ASN A 59 -1.31 -10.43 34.18
N PHE A 60 -0.35 -11.35 34.34
CA PHE A 60 -0.56 -12.81 34.20
C PHE A 60 -1.72 -13.39 35.04
N GLN A 61 -2.10 -12.74 36.15
CA GLN A 61 -3.22 -13.18 36.99
C GLN A 61 -4.59 -12.86 36.39
N LEU A 62 -4.67 -11.81 35.55
CA LEU A 62 -5.85 -11.44 34.79
C LEU A 62 -5.80 -12.19 33.45
N ARG A 63 -6.09 -13.50 33.48
CA ARG A 63 -6.26 -14.32 32.28
C ARG A 63 -7.55 -13.91 31.55
N ASN A 64 -7.55 -12.71 31.01
CA ASN A 64 -8.68 -12.13 30.29
C ASN A 64 -8.66 -12.64 28.86
N ASN A 65 -9.39 -13.73 28.63
CA ASN A 65 -9.68 -14.22 27.27
C ASN A 65 -10.33 -13.13 26.39
N GLU A 66 -10.92 -12.09 26.99
CA GLU A 66 -11.51 -10.93 26.33
C GLU A 66 -10.48 -10.04 25.59
N LEU A 67 -9.20 -10.03 25.99
CA LEU A 67 -8.16 -9.26 25.28
C LEU A 67 -7.63 -9.97 24.03
N LEU A 68 -7.84 -11.29 23.94
CA LEU A 68 -7.28 -12.12 22.88
C LEU A 68 -7.85 -11.78 21.48
N PRO A 69 -9.15 -11.49 21.32
CA PRO A 69 -9.70 -11.02 20.05
C PRO A 69 -9.07 -9.70 19.59
N ALA A 70 -8.81 -8.76 20.49
CA ALA A 70 -8.13 -7.50 20.14
C ALA A 70 -6.72 -7.73 19.59
N LEU A 71 -5.97 -8.67 20.19
CA LEU A 71 -4.66 -9.07 19.70
C LEU A 71 -4.74 -9.68 18.29
N GLN A 72 -5.74 -10.53 18.04
CA GLN A 72 -5.95 -11.13 16.72
C GLN A 72 -6.22 -10.07 15.65
N PHE A 73 -7.02 -9.04 15.95
CA PHE A 73 -7.28 -7.94 15.02
C PHE A 73 -6.01 -7.15 14.68
N PHE A 74 -5.15 -6.84 15.66
CA PHE A 74 -3.88 -6.15 15.41
C PHE A 74 -2.92 -7.01 14.59
N VAL A 75 -2.77 -8.30 14.91
CA VAL A 75 -1.90 -9.20 14.14
C VAL A 75 -2.43 -9.36 12.71
N ALA A 76 -3.74 -9.57 12.54
CA ALA A 76 -4.36 -9.63 11.22
C ALA A 76 -4.13 -8.32 10.44
N GLY A 77 -4.34 -7.17 11.07
CA GLY A 77 -4.10 -5.86 10.47
C GLY A 77 -2.65 -5.69 9.96
N ALA A 78 -1.66 -6.12 10.75
CA ALA A 78 -0.26 -6.09 10.36
C ALA A 78 0.05 -7.00 9.16
N LEU A 79 -0.58 -8.18 9.10
CA LEU A 79 -0.46 -9.11 7.97
C LEU A 79 -1.08 -8.53 6.70
N PHE A 80 -2.29 -7.97 6.77
CA PHE A 80 -2.94 -7.34 5.62
C PHE A 80 -2.09 -6.20 5.04
N ALA A 81 -1.54 -5.31 5.88
CA ALA A 81 -0.63 -4.24 5.43
C ALA A 81 0.64 -4.79 4.77
N SER A 82 1.24 -5.83 5.34
CA SER A 82 2.45 -6.46 4.78
C SER A 82 2.17 -7.12 3.43
N VAL A 83 1.02 -7.77 3.29
CA VAL A 83 0.58 -8.40 2.04
C VAL A 83 0.29 -7.35 0.96
N THR A 84 -0.23 -6.16 1.31
CA THR A 84 -0.36 -5.04 0.36
C THR A 84 0.97 -4.68 -0.31
N TRP A 85 2.09 -4.72 0.43
CA TRP A 85 3.41 -4.47 -0.15
C TRP A 85 3.78 -5.51 -1.22
N VAL A 86 3.48 -6.79 -0.97
CA VAL A 86 3.71 -7.89 -1.92
C VAL A 86 2.87 -7.70 -3.19
N PHE A 87 1.58 -7.36 -3.05
CA PHE A 87 0.71 -7.09 -4.20
C PHE A 87 1.17 -5.88 -5.01
N SER A 88 1.61 -4.82 -4.34
CA SER A 88 2.14 -3.63 -5.00
C SER A 88 3.41 -3.94 -5.79
N TYR A 89 4.31 -4.76 -5.23
CA TYR A 89 5.51 -5.20 -5.93
C TYR A 89 5.19 -6.09 -7.13
N LEU A 90 4.25 -7.03 -6.98
CA LEU A 90 3.83 -7.91 -8.07
C LEU A 90 3.15 -7.12 -9.21
N SER A 91 2.35 -6.11 -8.88
CA SER A 91 1.75 -5.18 -9.86
C SER A 91 2.82 -4.43 -10.65
N GLN A 92 3.86 -3.91 -9.97
CA GLN A 92 4.98 -3.24 -10.63
C GLN A 92 5.74 -4.17 -11.58
N ILE A 93 5.94 -5.44 -11.21
CA ILE A 93 6.54 -6.45 -12.09
C ILE A 93 5.69 -6.64 -13.35
N CYS A 94 4.36 -6.73 -13.23
CA CYS A 94 3.46 -6.86 -14.38
C CYS A 94 3.60 -5.68 -15.34
N TYR A 95 3.68 -4.46 -14.82
CA TYR A 95 3.88 -3.25 -15.63
C TYR A 95 5.28 -3.18 -16.26
N ALA A 96 6.33 -3.55 -15.53
CA ALA A 96 7.70 -3.56 -16.04
C ALA A 96 7.87 -4.54 -17.21
N PHE A 97 7.26 -5.73 -17.13
CA PHE A 97 7.26 -6.66 -18.24
C PHE A 97 6.53 -6.11 -19.45
N ASP A 98 5.34 -5.51 -19.28
CA ASP A 98 4.59 -4.92 -20.40
C ASP A 98 5.42 -3.87 -21.16
N LEU A 99 6.10 -2.99 -20.44
CA LEU A 99 7.00 -1.98 -21.02
C LEU A 99 8.17 -2.62 -21.80
N LYS A 100 8.81 -3.65 -21.24
CA LYS A 100 9.92 -4.38 -21.90
C LYS A 100 9.49 -5.06 -23.19
N TYR A 101 8.29 -5.66 -23.21
CA TYR A 101 7.75 -6.29 -24.43
C TYR A 101 7.42 -5.24 -25.50
N ARG A 102 6.88 -4.08 -25.12
CA ARG A 102 6.56 -2.99 -26.05
C ARG A 102 7.81 -2.39 -26.70
N TRP A 103 8.91 -2.28 -25.95
CA TRP A 103 10.17 -1.71 -26.47
C TRP A 103 10.89 -2.63 -27.46
N ASN A 104 10.86 -3.95 -27.21
CA ASN A 104 11.55 -4.93 -28.07
C ASN A 104 10.83 -5.25 -29.40
N TYR A 105 9.54 -4.92 -29.55
CA TYR A 105 8.73 -5.28 -30.72
C TYR A 105 8.11 -4.04 -31.42
N SER A 106 8.87 -2.94 -31.49
CA SER A 106 8.39 -1.66 -32.06
C SER A 106 8.03 -1.71 -33.55
N ASN A 107 8.37 -2.77 -34.30
CA ASN A 107 8.04 -2.89 -35.72
C ASN A 107 7.48 -4.30 -36.01
N SER A 108 6.25 -4.39 -36.54
CA SER A 108 5.65 -5.52 -37.29
C SER A 108 4.80 -6.64 -36.62
N VAL A 109 4.50 -6.64 -35.31
CA VAL A 109 3.67 -7.72 -34.68
C VAL A 109 2.57 -7.19 -33.75
N GLU A 110 1.79 -6.19 -34.20
CA GLU A 110 0.84 -5.47 -33.32
C GLU A 110 -0.45 -6.25 -32.97
N GLU A 111 -0.95 -7.15 -33.82
CA GLU A 111 -2.30 -7.73 -33.61
C GLU A 111 -2.34 -8.90 -32.60
N CYS A 112 -1.29 -9.72 -32.47
CA CYS A 112 -1.26 -10.82 -31.48
C CYS A 112 -0.74 -10.38 -30.09
N LEU A 113 0.05 -9.31 -30.02
CA LEU A 113 0.60 -8.79 -28.76
C LEU A 113 -0.40 -7.94 -27.96
N THR A 114 -1.36 -7.30 -28.64
CA THR A 114 -2.38 -6.44 -28.01
C THR A 114 -3.30 -7.19 -27.05
N LYS A 115 -3.70 -8.44 -27.36
CA LYS A 115 -4.57 -9.24 -26.47
C LYS A 115 -3.85 -9.68 -25.18
N LYS A 116 -2.56 -10.05 -25.27
CA LYS A 116 -1.76 -10.51 -24.13
C LYS A 116 -1.21 -9.34 -23.28
N SER A 117 -0.91 -8.20 -23.90
CA SER A 117 -0.55 -6.94 -23.21
C SER A 117 -1.73 -6.41 -22.40
N THR A 118 -2.95 -6.43 -22.96
CA THR A 118 -4.16 -5.99 -22.25
C THR A 118 -4.44 -6.83 -21.01
N PHE A 119 -4.27 -8.15 -21.07
CA PHE A 119 -4.43 -9.02 -19.89
C PHE A 119 -3.43 -8.71 -18.77
N ARG A 120 -2.16 -8.43 -19.10
CA ARG A 120 -1.13 -8.12 -18.09
C ARG A 120 -1.36 -6.76 -17.42
N LYS A 121 -1.80 -5.75 -18.20
CA LYS A 121 -2.22 -4.45 -17.66
C LYS A 121 -3.43 -4.60 -16.74
N ALA A 122 -4.42 -5.40 -17.15
CA ALA A 122 -5.59 -5.70 -16.34
C ALA A 122 -5.20 -6.44 -15.05
N ALA A 123 -4.31 -7.42 -15.13
CA ALA A 123 -3.79 -8.15 -13.96
C ALA A 123 -3.04 -7.22 -12.99
N GLY A 124 -2.14 -6.38 -13.49
CA GLY A 124 -1.44 -5.38 -12.66
C GLY A 124 -2.40 -4.42 -11.96
N CYS A 125 -3.42 -3.93 -12.69
CA CYS A 125 -4.46 -3.07 -12.13
C CYS A 125 -5.25 -3.78 -11.03
N LEU A 126 -5.69 -5.02 -11.28
CA LEU A 126 -6.44 -5.82 -10.32
C LEU A 126 -5.63 -6.10 -9.05
N LEU A 127 -4.36 -6.47 -9.18
CA LEU A 127 -3.46 -6.69 -8.04
C LEU A 127 -3.30 -5.43 -7.19
N GLN A 128 -3.23 -4.26 -7.83
CA GLN A 128 -3.15 -2.98 -7.13
C GLN A 128 -4.44 -2.66 -6.37
N LEU A 129 -5.60 -2.91 -6.97
CA LEU A 129 -6.91 -2.73 -6.33
C LEU A 129 -7.09 -3.67 -5.12
N ILE A 130 -6.66 -4.92 -5.24
CA ILE A 130 -6.65 -5.88 -4.13
C ILE A 130 -5.73 -5.38 -3.01
N GLY A 131 -4.53 -4.90 -3.35
CA GLY A 131 -3.60 -4.31 -2.39
C GLY A 131 -4.20 -3.11 -1.64
N MET A 132 -4.89 -2.22 -2.36
CA MET A 132 -5.60 -1.08 -1.74
C MET A 132 -6.72 -1.54 -0.80
N ALA A 133 -7.52 -2.54 -1.21
CA ALA A 133 -8.57 -3.10 -0.35
C ALA A 133 -7.99 -3.67 0.95
N PHE A 134 -6.88 -4.41 0.88
CA PHE A 134 -6.18 -4.91 2.07
C PHE A 134 -5.61 -3.80 2.95
N MET A 135 -5.16 -2.70 2.36
CA MET A 135 -4.68 -1.53 3.11
C MET A 135 -5.82 -0.88 3.91
N ILE A 136 -6.98 -0.69 3.29
CA ILE A 136 -8.17 -0.15 3.94
C ILE A 136 -8.63 -1.10 5.06
N THR A 137 -8.69 -2.41 4.77
CA THR A 137 -9.03 -3.43 5.77
C THR A 137 -8.05 -3.42 6.95
N SER A 138 -6.74 -3.23 6.72
CA SER A 138 -5.74 -3.13 7.78
C SER A 138 -6.01 -1.98 8.75
N TYR A 139 -6.36 -0.79 8.24
CA TYR A 139 -6.75 0.33 9.10
C TYR A 139 -8.08 0.09 9.82
N GLY A 140 -9.04 -0.57 9.16
CA GLY A 140 -10.30 -0.97 9.79
C GLY A 140 -10.09 -1.95 10.95
N LEU A 141 -9.23 -2.96 10.76
CA LEU A 141 -8.86 -3.94 11.79
C LEU A 141 -8.13 -3.27 12.95
N PHE A 142 -7.26 -2.29 12.68
CA PHE A 142 -6.62 -1.52 13.73
C PHE A 142 -7.64 -0.78 14.61
N ALA A 143 -8.56 -0.03 13.99
CA ALA A 143 -9.59 0.70 14.72
C ALA A 143 -10.47 -0.26 15.53
N TRP A 144 -10.89 -1.37 14.94
CA TRP A 144 -11.70 -2.39 15.62
C TRP A 144 -10.94 -3.07 16.78
N GLY A 145 -9.65 -3.33 16.60
CA GLY A 145 -8.77 -3.83 17.65
C GLY A 145 -8.68 -2.87 18.83
N CYS A 146 -8.57 -1.56 18.58
CA CYS A 146 -8.59 -0.54 19.63
C CYS A 146 -9.92 -0.53 20.40
N PHE A 147 -11.07 -0.58 19.72
CA PHE A 147 -12.38 -0.64 20.37
C PHE A 147 -12.53 -1.90 21.24
N THR A 148 -12.10 -3.04 20.72
CA THR A 148 -12.19 -4.33 21.43
C THR A 148 -11.26 -4.35 22.65
N ALA A 149 -10.04 -3.82 22.51
CA ALA A 149 -9.11 -3.71 23.63
C ALA A 149 -9.66 -2.79 24.73
N TYR A 150 -10.25 -1.65 24.34
CA TYR A 150 -10.85 -0.72 25.28
C TYR A 150 -12.00 -1.35 26.08
N ASP A 151 -12.95 -2.00 25.39
CA ASP A 151 -14.09 -2.67 26.02
C ASP A 151 -13.62 -3.78 26.99
N ALA A 152 -12.63 -4.58 26.58
CA ALA A 152 -12.09 -5.64 27.41
C ALA A 152 -11.38 -5.10 28.67
N ILE A 153 -10.62 -4.01 28.54
CA ILE A 153 -9.99 -3.35 29.69
C ILE A 153 -11.06 -2.78 30.63
N GLN A 154 -12.07 -2.09 30.11
CA GLN A 154 -13.15 -1.51 30.92
C GLN A 154 -13.91 -2.58 31.71
N LYS A 155 -14.26 -3.70 31.07
CA LYS A 155 -14.90 -4.85 31.75
C LYS A 155 -14.03 -5.42 32.87
N THR A 156 -12.72 -5.48 32.64
CA THR A 156 -11.75 -5.94 33.65
C THR A 156 -11.69 -5.00 34.85
N THR A 157 -11.65 -3.69 34.61
CA THR A 157 -11.64 -2.69 35.70
C THR A 157 -12.91 -2.76 36.53
N LEU A 158 -14.08 -2.90 35.90
CA LEU A 158 -15.36 -3.00 36.61
C LEU A 158 -15.50 -4.29 37.45
N THR A 159 -14.93 -5.40 37.00
CA THR A 159 -15.01 -6.69 37.71
C THR A 159 -13.96 -6.84 38.82
N SER A 160 -12.82 -6.15 38.71
CA SER A 160 -11.74 -6.24 39.70
C SER A 160 -11.96 -5.36 40.95
N GLY A 161 -12.99 -4.50 40.97
CA GLY A 161 -13.50 -3.88 42.20
C GLY A 161 -12.44 -3.21 43.07
N LEU A 162 -11.55 -2.44 42.44
CA LEU A 162 -10.82 -1.33 43.07
C LEU A 162 -11.56 -0.03 42.75
#